data_AF-A0A9P0KP88-F1
#
_entry.id   AF-A0A9P0KP88-F1
#
_cell.length_a   1.000
_cell.length_b   1.000
_cell.length_c   1.000
_cell.angle_alpha   90.00
_cell.angle_beta   90.00
_cell.angle_gamma   90.00
#
_symmetry.space_group_name_H-M   'P 1'
#
loop_
_entity.id
_entity.type
_entity.pdbx_description
1 polymer ?
#
loop_
_entity_poly.entity_id
_entity_poly.type
_entity_poly.pdbx_seq_one_letter_code
_entity_poly.pdbx_strand_id
1 'polypeptide(L)'
;MEVGNVKFLDSLNYFPMPLTALPKEFDLKELKKGYFPHLFNTLAHQNYVGPIPALNFYDPDHLKEDAREKLLKWHGERQAEGYVFDFQKEIVEYCISDVEILTQACLKFRDLMKTETTVDPFQESTTIASCCNKVFRRNFLKPETIGVIPKGGYR
;
A
#
# COMPACT_ATOMS: atom_id res chain seq x y z
N MET A 1 -0.80 -2.48 -17.64
CA MET A 1 -0.25 -1.69 -18.76
C MET A 1 1.10 -2.28 -19.11
N GLU A 2 1.46 -2.37 -20.40
CA GLU A 2 2.74 -2.92 -20.84
C GLU A 2 3.42 -1.93 -21.76
N VAL A 3 4.72 -1.68 -21.53
CA VAL A 3 5.57 -0.82 -22.37
C VAL A 3 6.85 -1.59 -22.65
N GLY A 4 7.04 -2.02 -23.91
CA GLY A 4 8.14 -2.90 -24.28
C GLY A 4 8.08 -4.22 -23.51
N ASN A 5 9.15 -4.53 -22.77
CA ASN A 5 9.25 -5.71 -21.91
C ASN A 5 8.91 -5.44 -20.43
N VAL A 6 8.33 -4.28 -20.12
CA VAL A 6 7.98 -3.89 -18.75
C VAL A 6 6.46 -3.96 -18.57
N LYS A 7 6.04 -4.68 -17.53
CA LYS A 7 4.62 -4.78 -17.12
C LYS A 7 4.40 -3.95 -15.86
N PHE A 8 3.48 -3.00 -15.95
CA PHE A 8 3.01 -2.20 -14.84
C PHE A 8 1.77 -2.86 -14.24
N LEU A 9 1.88 -3.18 -12.95
CA LEU A 9 0.81 -3.72 -12.12
C LEU A 9 0.42 -2.67 -11.10
N ASP A 10 -0.86 -2.66 -10.75
CA ASP A 10 -1.39 -1.83 -9.67
C ASP A 10 -1.47 -2.69 -8.41
N SER A 11 -0.75 -2.28 -7.36
CA SER A 11 -0.68 -2.98 -6.09
C SER A 11 -2.03 -3.01 -5.36
N LEU A 12 -2.92 -2.04 -5.61
CA LEU A 12 -4.26 -2.02 -5.00
C LEU A 12 -5.14 -3.20 -5.46
N ASN A 13 -4.85 -3.79 -6.63
CA ASN A 13 -5.51 -5.02 -7.08
C ASN A 13 -5.12 -6.26 -6.25
N TYR A 14 -4.09 -6.14 -5.42
CA TYR A 14 -3.61 -7.21 -4.52
C TYR A 14 -3.84 -6.86 -3.06
N PHE A 15 -3.67 -5.58 -2.70
CA PHE A 15 -3.81 -5.07 -1.34
C PHE A 15 -4.92 -4.02 -1.29
N PRO A 16 -6.18 -4.41 -1.04
CA PRO A 16 -7.30 -3.47 -0.93
C PRO A 16 -7.30 -2.76 0.43
N MET A 17 -6.16 -2.17 0.82
CA MET A 17 -5.95 -1.51 2.09
C MET A 17 -4.97 -0.34 1.96
N PRO A 18 -4.98 0.63 2.89
CA PRO A 18 -4.01 1.72 2.90
C PRO A 18 -2.56 1.22 3.07
N LEU A 19 -1.61 1.97 2.51
CA LEU A 19 -0.17 1.69 2.63
C LEU A 19 0.29 1.60 4.10
N THR A 20 -0.29 2.43 4.97
CA THR A 20 -0.01 2.46 6.41
C THR A 20 -0.42 1.18 7.16
N ALA A 21 -1.28 0.34 6.57
CA ALA A 21 -1.67 -0.94 7.15
C ALA A 21 -0.72 -2.09 6.78
N LEU A 22 0.02 -1.98 5.66
CA LEU A 22 0.88 -3.05 5.16
C LEU A 22 1.99 -3.48 6.14
N PRO A 23 2.69 -2.56 6.86
CA PRO A 23 3.72 -2.99 7.79
C PRO A 23 3.18 -3.92 8.87
N LYS A 24 2.00 -3.62 9.41
CA LYS A 24 1.35 -4.46 10.42
C LYS A 24 0.87 -5.79 9.84
N GLU A 25 0.29 -5.79 8.65
CA GLU A 25 -0.28 -7.00 8.03
C GLU A 25 0.80 -8.02 7.65
N PHE A 26 1.98 -7.55 7.26
CA PHE A 26 3.09 -8.41 6.81
C PHE A 26 4.22 -8.55 7.84
N ASP A 27 4.00 -8.10 9.09
CA ASP A 27 5.00 -8.07 10.17
C ASP A 27 6.33 -7.41 9.74
N LEU A 28 6.24 -6.32 8.99
CA LEU A 28 7.38 -5.55 8.50
C LEU A 28 7.80 -4.51 9.53
N LYS A 29 9.09 -4.19 9.57
CA LYS A 29 9.59 -3.07 10.36
C LYS A 29 9.19 -1.77 9.69
N GLU A 30 8.43 -0.92 10.39
CA GLU A 30 8.18 0.46 9.94
C GLU A 30 9.50 1.22 9.81
N LEU A 31 9.73 1.82 8.64
CA LEU A 31 10.97 2.55 8.31
C LEU A 31 10.94 4.00 8.79
N LYS A 32 9.83 4.72 8.55
CA LYS A 32 9.63 6.09 9.03
C LYS A 32 8.26 6.22 9.68
N LYS A 33 8.27 6.63 10.95
CA LYS A 33 7.06 6.96 11.71
C LYS A 33 6.83 8.47 11.62
N GLY A 34 5.77 8.90 10.94
CA GLY A 34 5.45 10.32 10.82
C GLY A 34 4.35 10.60 9.80
N TYR A 35 4.02 11.87 9.65
CA TYR A 35 2.99 12.34 8.74
C TYR A 35 3.59 13.36 7.77
N PHE A 36 3.10 13.37 6.54
CA PHE A 36 3.50 14.34 5.52
C PHE A 36 2.37 15.36 5.30
N PRO A 37 2.67 16.67 5.18
CA PRO A 37 1.64 17.69 4.98
C PRO A 37 1.26 17.78 3.49
N HIS A 38 0.37 16.90 3.02
CA HIS A 38 0.02 16.78 1.60
C HIS A 38 -0.47 18.10 0.98
N LEU A 39 -1.25 18.89 1.72
CA LEU A 39 -1.77 20.18 1.23
C LEU A 39 -0.69 21.28 1.21
N PHE A 40 0.46 21.06 1.86
CA PHE A 40 1.59 21.98 1.83
C PHE A 40 2.45 21.79 0.58
N ASN A 41 2.32 20.65 -0.12
CA ASN A 41 3.06 20.34 -1.34
C ASN A 41 2.60 21.20 -2.52
N THR A 42 3.12 22.42 -2.59
CA THR A 42 2.87 23.38 -3.66
C THR A 42 4.18 23.88 -4.24
N LEU A 43 4.14 24.47 -5.45
CA LEU A 43 5.33 25.07 -6.08
C LEU A 43 5.95 26.18 -5.21
N ALA A 44 5.13 26.93 -4.46
CA ALA A 44 5.59 28.01 -3.59
C ALA A 44 6.38 27.50 -2.38
N HIS A 45 6.09 26.29 -1.90
CA HIS A 45 6.71 25.72 -0.70
C HIS A 45 7.88 24.77 -0.99
N GLN A 46 8.25 24.57 -2.26
CA GLN A 46 9.30 23.59 -2.62
C GLN A 46 10.62 23.84 -1.90
N ASN A 47 11.02 25.09 -1.70
CA ASN A 47 12.26 25.45 -1.02
C ASN A 47 12.03 25.90 0.44
N TYR A 48 10.89 25.54 1.03
CA TYR A 48 10.57 25.94 2.40
C TYR A 48 11.47 25.22 3.41
N VAL A 49 12.10 26.00 4.27
CA VAL A 49 12.82 25.54 5.45
C VAL A 49 12.39 26.42 6.62
N GLY A 50 11.77 25.82 7.64
CA GLY A 50 11.22 26.59 8.75
C GLY A 50 10.48 25.73 9.77
N PRO A 51 9.61 26.34 10.60
CA PRO A 51 8.77 25.59 11.52
C PRO A 51 7.91 24.54 10.81
N ILE A 52 7.52 23.49 11.54
CA ILE A 52 6.59 22.47 11.03
C ILE A 52 5.30 23.13 10.48
N PRO A 53 4.80 22.71 9.30
CA PRO A 53 3.57 23.26 8.74
C PRO A 53 2.39 23.16 9.70
N ALA A 54 1.45 24.10 9.58
CA ALA A 54 0.24 24.08 10.39
C ALA A 54 -0.58 22.80 10.18
N LEU A 55 -1.31 22.37 11.21
CA LEU A 55 -2.02 21.09 11.23
C LEU A 55 -3.02 20.93 10.07
N ASN A 56 -3.63 22.04 9.63
CA ASN A 56 -4.54 22.05 8.47
C ASN A 56 -3.90 21.50 7.19
N PHE A 57 -2.58 21.60 7.03
CA PHE A 57 -1.89 21.08 5.85
C PHE A 57 -1.74 19.56 5.83
N TYR A 58 -2.00 18.89 6.95
CA TYR A 58 -1.98 17.43 7.11
C TYR A 58 -3.35 16.78 6.90
N ASP A 59 -4.37 17.58 6.58
CA ASP A 59 -5.73 17.13 6.29
C ASP A 59 -6.36 16.20 7.36
N PRO A 60 -6.44 16.66 8.63
CA PRO A 60 -6.88 15.84 9.75
C PRO A 60 -8.35 15.41 9.66
N ASP A 61 -9.17 16.10 8.86
CA ASP A 61 -10.61 15.85 8.77
C ASP A 61 -10.95 14.64 7.88
N HIS A 62 -10.01 14.22 7.02
CA HIS A 62 -10.14 12.99 6.23
C HIS A 62 -9.56 11.75 6.94
N LEU A 63 -9.06 11.90 8.17
CA LEU A 63 -8.57 10.79 8.99
C LEU A 63 -9.68 10.23 9.89
N LYS A 64 -9.64 8.92 10.14
CA LYS A 64 -10.43 8.28 11.21
C LYS A 64 -10.01 8.82 12.57
N GLU A 65 -10.90 8.78 13.56
CA GLU A 65 -10.68 9.35 14.90
C GLU A 65 -9.34 8.90 15.52
N ASP A 66 -9.03 7.60 15.45
CA ASP A 66 -7.80 7.04 16.01
C ASP A 66 -6.52 7.54 15.32
N ALA A 67 -6.57 7.70 13.99
CA ALA A 67 -5.47 8.23 13.21
C ALA A 67 -5.31 9.74 13.41
N ARG A 68 -6.43 10.46 13.55
CA ARG A 68 -6.48 11.89 13.82
C ARG A 68 -5.86 12.24 15.17
N GLU A 69 -6.19 11.49 16.22
CA GLU A 69 -5.58 11.67 17.54
C GLU A 69 -4.07 11.46 17.54
N LYS A 70 -3.59 10.43 16.82
CA LYS A 70 -2.15 10.18 16.65
C LYS A 70 -1.45 11.32 15.91
N LEU A 71 -2.07 11.86 14.86
CA LEU A 71 -1.56 13.02 14.12
C LEU A 71 -1.45 14.26 15.02
N LEU A 72 -2.52 14.59 15.75
CA LEU A 72 -2.57 15.74 16.67
C LEU A 72 -1.45 15.66 17.71
N LYS A 73 -1.29 14.48 18.33
CA LYS A 73 -0.24 14.25 19.32
C LYS A 73 1.17 14.40 18.71
N TRP A 74 1.42 13.73 17.59
CA TRP A 74 2.71 13.80 16.90
C TRP A 74 3.05 15.24 16.47
N HIS A 75 2.09 15.98 15.94
CA HIS A 75 2.28 17.36 15.49
C HIS A 75 2.62 18.29 16.66
N GLY A 76 1.88 18.17 17.77
CA GLY A 76 2.14 18.93 19.00
C GLY A 76 3.53 18.65 19.59
N GLU A 77 3.96 17.38 19.59
CA GLU A 77 5.31 16.98 20.02
C GLU A 77 6.39 17.61 19.13
N ARG A 78 6.25 17.51 17.80
CA ARG A 78 7.19 18.13 16.85
C ARG A 78 7.26 19.65 16.96
N GLN A 79 6.12 20.30 17.19
CA GLN A 79 6.05 21.75 17.38
C GLN A 79 6.75 22.17 18.68
N ALA A 80 6.54 21.45 19.77
CA ALA A 80 7.17 21.70 21.07
C ALA A 80 8.69 21.48 21.04
N GLU A 81 9.17 20.52 20.25
CA GLU A 81 10.60 20.27 20.02
C GLU A 81 11.30 21.35 19.19
N GLY A 82 10.55 22.29 18.58
CA GLY A 82 11.11 23.27 17.66
C GLY A 82 11.61 22.64 16.36
N TYR A 83 10.97 21.56 15.91
CA TYR A 83 11.37 20.82 14.72
C TYR A 83 11.44 21.73 13.48
N VAL A 84 12.61 21.72 12.82
CA VAL A 84 12.82 22.43 11.55
C VAL A 84 12.43 21.50 10.40
N PHE A 85 11.36 21.86 9.72
CA PHE A 85 10.86 21.18 8.56
C PHE A 85 11.56 21.72 7.30
N ASP A 86 12.30 20.84 6.63
CA ASP A 86 12.91 21.06 5.31
C ASP A 86 12.09 20.29 4.27
N PHE A 87 11.39 21.02 3.41
CA PHE A 87 10.46 20.41 2.46
C PHE A 87 11.14 19.43 1.50
N GLN A 88 12.29 19.78 0.92
CA GLN A 88 12.98 18.93 -0.06
C GLN A 88 13.47 17.64 0.58
N LYS A 89 13.97 17.72 1.82
CA LYS A 89 14.40 16.54 2.56
C LYS A 89 13.21 15.65 2.92
N GLU A 90 12.14 16.25 3.43
CA GLU A 90 10.98 15.53 3.94
C GLU A 90 10.21 14.81 2.84
N ILE A 91 10.01 15.45 1.68
CA ILE A 91 9.29 14.83 0.56
C ILE A 91 10.07 13.62 0.02
N VAL A 92 11.39 13.73 -0.09
CA VAL A 92 12.24 12.61 -0.56
C VAL A 92 12.19 11.46 0.43
N GLU A 93 12.40 11.73 1.72
CA GLU A 93 12.36 10.69 2.76
C GLU A 93 10.98 10.03 2.86
N TYR A 94 9.90 10.81 2.74
CA TYR A 94 8.53 10.30 2.72
C TYR A 94 8.31 9.36 1.52
N CYS A 95 8.65 9.80 0.31
CA CYS A 95 8.48 8.98 -0.90
C CYS A 95 9.33 7.71 -0.87
N ILE A 96 10.57 7.79 -0.37
CA ILE A 96 11.43 6.60 -0.20
C ILE A 96 10.76 5.61 0.75
N SER A 97 10.31 6.07 1.93
CA SER A 97 9.64 5.21 2.91
C SER A 97 8.39 4.54 2.33
N ASP A 98 7.55 5.28 1.59
CA ASP A 98 6.33 4.74 0.99
C ASP A 98 6.65 3.64 -0.04
N VAL A 99 7.64 3.86 -0.90
CA VAL A 99 8.09 2.87 -1.91
C VAL A 99 8.73 1.66 -1.25
N GLU A 100 9.54 1.86 -0.20
CA GLU A 100 10.19 0.77 0.53
C GLU A 100 9.16 -0.13 1.25
N ILE A 101 8.17 0.45 1.93
CA ILE A 101 7.07 -0.30 2.56
C ILE A 101 6.34 -1.14 1.52
N LEU A 102 5.94 -0.52 0.40
CA LEU A 102 5.22 -1.23 -0.65
C LEU A 102 6.08 -2.35 -1.25
N THR A 103 7.37 -2.10 -1.46
CA THR A 103 8.31 -3.09 -2.00
C THR A 103 8.44 -4.29 -1.07
N GLN A 104 8.65 -4.05 0.23
CA GLN A 104 8.76 -5.12 1.23
C GLN A 104 7.48 -5.94 1.32
N ALA A 105 6.30 -5.30 1.32
CA ALA A 105 5.00 -5.97 1.33
C ALA A 105 4.80 -6.83 0.07
N CYS A 106 5.10 -6.29 -1.12
CA CYS A 106 5.03 -7.04 -2.37
C CYS A 106 5.95 -8.27 -2.37
N LEU A 107 7.19 -8.12 -1.89
CA LEU A 107 8.15 -9.23 -1.83
C LEU A 107 7.70 -10.30 -0.86
N LYS A 108 7.25 -9.91 0.35
CA LYS A 108 6.76 -10.84 1.37
C LYS A 108 5.51 -11.58 0.89
N PHE A 109 4.56 -10.87 0.30
CA PHE A 109 3.35 -11.47 -0.27
C PHE A 109 3.68 -12.46 -1.39
N ARG A 110 4.57 -12.09 -2.32
CA ARG A 110 4.99 -12.98 -3.41
C ARG A 110 5.66 -14.24 -2.88
N ASP A 111 6.54 -14.10 -1.89
CA ASP A 111 7.24 -15.22 -1.26
C ASP A 111 6.27 -16.20 -0.59
N LEU A 112 5.33 -15.69 0.22
CA LEU A 112 4.28 -16.48 0.86
C LEU A 112 3.42 -17.21 -0.17
N MET A 113 2.93 -16.51 -1.19
CA MET A 113 2.08 -17.12 -2.22
C MET A 113 2.79 -18.24 -2.97
N LYS A 114 4.05 -18.03 -3.36
CA LYS A 114 4.82 -19.06 -4.06
C LYS A 114 5.13 -20.26 -3.17
N THR A 115 5.45 -20.03 -1.90
CA THR A 115 5.78 -21.07 -0.94
C THR A 115 4.57 -21.93 -0.59
N GLU A 116 3.43 -21.30 -0.30
CA GLU A 116 2.23 -21.99 0.16
C GLU A 116 1.38 -22.57 -0.98
N THR A 117 1.43 -21.97 -2.18
CA THR A 117 0.47 -22.30 -3.25
C THR A 117 1.09 -22.64 -4.60
N THR A 118 2.40 -22.48 -4.80
CA THR A 118 3.12 -22.64 -6.09
C THR A 118 2.69 -21.68 -7.21
N VAL A 119 1.80 -20.71 -6.92
CA VAL A 119 1.35 -19.69 -7.88
C VAL A 119 2.11 -18.40 -7.63
N ASP A 120 2.69 -17.81 -8.68
CA ASP A 120 3.27 -16.48 -8.58
C ASP A 120 2.18 -15.40 -8.80
N PRO A 121 1.85 -14.58 -7.79
CA PRO A 121 0.72 -13.67 -7.87
C PRO A 121 0.89 -12.57 -8.92
N PHE A 122 2.12 -12.12 -9.17
CA PHE A 122 2.40 -10.99 -10.07
C PHE A 122 2.68 -11.43 -11.51
N GLN A 123 3.19 -12.64 -11.70
CA GLN A 123 3.40 -13.18 -13.04
C GLN A 123 2.14 -13.82 -13.61
N GLU A 124 1.39 -14.55 -12.80
CA GLU A 124 0.28 -15.37 -13.28
C GLU A 124 -1.08 -14.67 -13.21
N SER A 125 -1.22 -13.58 -12.45
CA SER A 125 -2.50 -12.89 -12.27
C SER A 125 -2.32 -11.39 -12.27
N THR A 126 -3.41 -10.65 -12.47
CA THR A 126 -3.45 -9.19 -12.38
C THR A 126 -4.18 -8.69 -11.13
N THR A 127 -4.89 -9.58 -10.43
CA THR A 127 -5.65 -9.29 -9.21
C THR A 127 -5.54 -10.45 -8.21
N ILE A 128 -5.78 -10.16 -6.93
CA ILE A 128 -5.83 -11.19 -5.87
C ILE A 128 -6.90 -12.25 -6.16
N ALA A 129 -8.09 -11.86 -6.62
CA ALA A 129 -9.17 -12.79 -6.93
C ALA A 129 -8.79 -13.77 -8.05
N SER A 130 -8.15 -13.29 -9.11
CA SER A 130 -7.62 -14.14 -10.19
C SER A 130 -6.57 -15.11 -9.65
N CYS A 131 -5.69 -14.63 -8.76
CA CYS A 131 -4.66 -15.47 -8.16
C CYS A 131 -5.27 -16.58 -7.30
N CYS A 132 -6.20 -16.25 -6.40
CA CYS A 132 -6.91 -17.22 -5.57
C CYS A 132 -7.68 -18.25 -6.40
N ASN A 133 -8.32 -17.83 -7.49
CA ASN A 133 -9.01 -18.75 -8.41
C ASN A 133 -8.01 -19.73 -9.06
N LYS A 134 -6.81 -19.27 -9.45
CA LYS A 134 -5.76 -20.16 -9.98
C LYS A 134 -5.28 -21.15 -8.93
N VAL A 135 -5.04 -20.69 -7.70
CA VAL A 135 -4.68 -21.55 -6.56
C VAL A 135 -5.73 -22.63 -6.35
N PHE A 136 -7.02 -22.24 -6.30
CA PHE A 136 -8.13 -23.18 -6.16
C PHE A 136 -8.12 -24.23 -7.27
N ARG A 137 -8.04 -23.80 -8.53
CA ARG A 137 -8.08 -24.68 -9.70
C ARG A 137 -6.88 -25.61 -9.80
N ARG A 138 -5.69 -25.18 -9.36
CA ARG A 138 -4.44 -25.97 -9.47
C ARG A 138 -4.29 -26.94 -8.31
N ASN A 139 -4.63 -26.52 -7.10
CA ASN A 139 -4.25 -27.25 -5.88
C ASN A 139 -5.43 -27.98 -5.21
N PHE A 140 -6.67 -27.52 -5.44
CA PHE A 140 -7.83 -27.97 -4.66
C PHE A 140 -8.98 -28.54 -5.49
N LEU A 141 -9.14 -28.09 -6.74
CA LEU A 141 -10.21 -28.56 -7.61
C LEU A 141 -9.97 -30.01 -8.05
N LYS A 142 -10.88 -30.90 -7.65
CA LYS A 142 -10.84 -32.31 -8.02
C LYS A 142 -11.35 -32.53 -9.45
N PRO A 143 -10.84 -33.53 -10.18
CA PRO A 143 -11.37 -33.92 -11.49
C PRO A 143 -12.88 -34.19 -11.45
N GLU A 144 -13.58 -33.88 -12.54
CA GLU A 144 -15.01 -34.18 -12.72
C GLU A 144 -15.97 -33.59 -11.66
N THR A 145 -15.56 -32.51 -10.98
CA THR A 145 -16.41 -31.84 -9.97
C THR A 145 -17.11 -30.57 -10.47
N ILE A 146 -16.75 -30.08 -11.66
CA ILE A 146 -17.44 -28.95 -12.29
C ILE A 146 -18.69 -29.47 -12.98
N GLY A 147 -19.86 -29.02 -12.53
CA GLY A 147 -21.13 -29.33 -13.17
C GLY A 147 -21.16 -28.82 -14.61
N VAL A 148 -21.33 -29.73 -15.57
CA VAL A 148 -21.57 -29.38 -16.97
C VAL A 148 -23.07 -29.13 -17.14
N ILE A 149 -23.44 -27.90 -17.50
CA ILE A 149 -24.83 -27.57 -17.82
C ILE A 149 -25.07 -27.94 -19.29
N PRO A 150 -25.98 -28.89 -19.59
CA PRO A 150 -26.28 -29.26 -20.97
C PRO A 150 -27.01 -28.13 -21.70
N LYS A 151 -26.90 -28.11 -23.04
CA LYS A 151 -27.68 -27.20 -23.90
C LYS A 151 -29.18 -27.42 -23.62
N GLY A 152 -29.83 -26.46 -22.97
CA GLY A 152 -31.24 -26.52 -22.56
C GLY A 152 -31.51 -26.63 -21.06
N GLY A 153 -30.48 -26.68 -20.20
CA GLY A 153 -30.61 -26.71 -18.75
C GLY A 153 -30.92 -28.10 -18.17
N TYR A 154 -30.97 -28.19 -16.84
CA TYR A 154 -31.44 -29.39 -16.15
C TYR A 154 -32.98 -29.39 -16.21
N ARG A 155 -33.55 -30.36 -16.92
CA ARG A 155 -35.02 -30.57 -16.97
C ARG A 155 -35.54 -31.12 -15.66
#